data_AF-A0A0D2I9N7-F1
#
_entry.id   AF-A0A0D2I9N7-F1
#
_cell.length_a   1.000
_cell.length_b   1.000
_cell.length_c   1.000
_cell.angle_alpha   90.00
_cell.angle_beta   90.00
_cell.angle_gamma   90.00
#
_symmetry.space_group_name_H-M   'P 1'
#
loop_
_entity.id
_entity.type
_entity.pdbx_description
1 polymer ?
#
loop_
_entity_poly.entity_id
_entity_poly.type
_entity_poly.pdbx_seq_one_letter_code
_entity_poly.pdbx_strand_id
1 'polypeptide(L)'
;MLREKNNSQGLIELQYLRNSTDNLTASTVVTNTFSHIGLVVPDVNKTQTRMEKFGIEILKRVDVVAAFDSPTAYAFGLSTDAVGDNMTEANNIMNGVNRSGLNIFFIIADPDGNVLEIQQQN
;
A
#
# COMPACT_ATOMS: atom_id res chain seq x y z
N MET A 1 18.17 7.12 -8.40
CA MET A 1 17.47 6.63 -7.19
C MET A 1 16.23 5.78 -7.48
N LEU A 2 15.06 6.32 -7.90
CA LEU A 2 13.83 5.49 -8.10
C LEU A 2 13.99 4.35 -9.12
N ARG A 3 14.61 4.64 -10.28
CA ARG A 3 14.96 3.63 -11.28
C ARG A 3 15.81 2.50 -10.72
N GLU A 4 16.86 2.84 -9.98
CA GLU A 4 17.79 1.85 -9.42
C GLU A 4 17.09 1.01 -8.36
N LYS A 5 16.29 1.62 -7.47
CA LYS A 5 15.45 0.92 -6.49
C LYS A 5 14.55 -0.10 -7.17
N ASN A 6 13.78 0.30 -8.18
CA ASN A 6 12.83 -0.58 -8.85
C ASN A 6 13.53 -1.69 -9.66
N ASN A 7 14.75 -1.43 -10.17
CA ASN A 7 15.53 -2.41 -10.91
C ASN A 7 16.31 -3.38 -10.02
N SER A 8 16.52 -3.07 -8.74
CA SER A 8 17.21 -4.00 -7.82
C SER A 8 16.42 -5.29 -7.57
N GLN A 9 15.09 -5.25 -7.71
CA GLN A 9 14.16 -6.38 -7.47
C GLN A 9 14.31 -7.00 -6.06
N GLY A 10 13.32 -7.80 -5.62
CA GLY A 10 13.42 -8.57 -4.37
C GLY A 10 13.62 -7.75 -3.09
N LEU A 11 13.18 -6.49 -3.07
CA LEU A 11 13.31 -5.62 -1.91
C LEU A 11 12.27 -5.97 -0.85
N ILE A 12 12.66 -5.84 0.43
CA ILE A 12 11.77 -5.96 1.58
C ILE A 12 11.63 -4.59 2.23
N GLU A 13 10.38 -4.16 2.41
CA GLU A 13 10.05 -2.97 3.19
C GLU A 13 9.66 -3.39 4.61
N LEU A 14 10.27 -2.73 5.60
CA LEU A 14 9.96 -2.94 7.02
C LEU A 14 9.52 -1.60 7.62
N GLN A 15 8.30 -1.56 8.13
CA GLN A 15 7.76 -0.43 8.85
C GLN A 15 7.62 -0.78 10.32
N TYR A 16 7.98 0.15 11.19
CA TYR A 16 7.88 0.00 12.63
C TYR A 16 7.11 1.17 13.21
N LEU A 17 6.02 0.86 13.91
CA LEU A 17 5.25 1.83 14.68
C LEU A 17 5.50 1.60 16.17
N ARG A 18 5.94 2.63 16.88
CA ARG A 18 6.07 2.57 18.34
C ARG A 18 4.69 2.62 18.98
N ASN A 19 4.47 1.83 20.03
CA ASN A 19 3.22 1.74 20.78
C ASN A 19 2.04 1.17 19.97
N SER A 20 2.30 0.36 18.93
CA SER A 20 1.25 -0.45 18.30
C SER A 20 0.60 -1.40 19.30
N THR A 21 -0.62 -1.87 19.00
CA THR A 21 -1.27 -2.89 19.83
C THR A 21 -0.65 -4.27 19.54
N ASP A 22 -0.41 -5.07 20.58
CA ASP A 22 0.11 -6.45 20.43
C ASP A 22 -1.02 -7.49 20.22
N ASN A 23 -2.28 -7.04 20.23
CA ASN A 23 -3.45 -7.89 20.03
C ASN A 23 -3.76 -8.02 18.53
N LEU A 24 -2.89 -8.72 17.81
CA LEU A 24 -3.11 -8.99 16.39
C LEU A 24 -4.30 -9.94 16.21
N THR A 25 -5.37 -9.45 15.59
CA THR A 25 -6.49 -10.27 15.12
C THR A 25 -5.96 -11.35 14.19
N ALA A 26 -6.43 -12.60 14.33
CA ALA A 26 -5.94 -13.72 13.53
C ALA A 26 -6.09 -13.49 12.01
N SER A 27 -5.16 -14.02 11.22
CA SER A 27 -5.16 -13.93 9.75
C SER A 27 -6.40 -14.52 9.08
N THR A 28 -7.11 -15.41 9.79
CA THR A 28 -8.39 -16.00 9.37
C THR A 28 -9.58 -15.06 9.51
N VAL A 29 -9.40 -13.93 10.19
CA VAL A 29 -10.43 -12.92 10.45
C VAL A 29 -10.12 -11.63 9.70
N VAL A 30 -8.86 -11.18 9.72
CA VAL A 30 -8.38 -10.03 8.93
C VAL A 30 -7.00 -10.33 8.37
N THR A 31 -6.70 -9.87 7.16
CA THR A 31 -5.35 -10.03 6.56
C THR A 31 -4.32 -9.26 7.40
N ASN A 32 -3.37 -9.97 8.02
CA ASN A 32 -2.34 -9.40 8.91
C ASN A 32 -0.93 -9.97 8.66
N THR A 33 -0.68 -10.48 7.45
CA THR A 33 0.61 -11.12 7.08
C THR A 33 1.56 -10.11 6.42
N PHE A 34 1.71 -10.17 5.10
CA PHE A 34 2.40 -9.14 4.34
C PHE A 34 1.46 -7.96 4.11
N SER A 35 1.97 -6.75 4.32
CA SER A 35 1.21 -5.52 4.14
C SER A 35 0.76 -5.34 2.69
N HIS A 36 1.68 -5.55 1.74
CA HIS A 36 1.41 -5.61 0.30
C HIS A 36 2.56 -6.31 -0.43
N ILE A 37 2.33 -6.66 -1.70
CA ILE A 37 3.38 -7.11 -2.63
C ILE A 37 3.61 -6.03 -3.69
N GLY A 38 4.87 -5.61 -3.86
CA GLY A 38 5.25 -4.66 -4.92
C GLY A 38 5.50 -5.36 -6.26
N LEU A 39 4.84 -4.88 -7.32
CA LEU A 39 5.08 -5.31 -8.70
C LEU A 39 5.59 -4.13 -9.53
N VAL A 40 6.73 -4.32 -10.21
CA VAL A 40 7.28 -3.33 -11.14
C VAL A 40 6.78 -3.66 -12.55
N VAL A 41 6.16 -2.68 -13.21
CA VAL A 41 5.57 -2.82 -14.55
C VAL A 41 6.16 -1.82 -15.55
N PRO A 42 6.22 -2.14 -16.86
CA PRO A 42 6.80 -1.24 -17.85
C PRO A 42 6.04 0.07 -18.08
N ASP A 43 4.75 0.12 -17.77
CA ASP A 43 3.91 1.32 -17.91
C ASP A 43 2.75 1.25 -16.93
N VAL A 44 2.80 2.10 -15.90
CA VAL A 44 1.86 2.11 -14.78
C VAL A 44 0.46 2.55 -15.22
N ASN A 45 0.35 3.52 -16.13
CA ASN A 45 -0.93 4.04 -16.63
C ASN A 45 -1.65 3.03 -17.53
N LYS A 46 -0.90 2.38 -18.43
CA LYS A 46 -1.44 1.28 -19.25
C LYS A 46 -1.83 0.09 -18.38
N THR A 47 -1.07 -0.20 -17.34
CA THR A 47 -1.39 -1.29 -16.42
C THR A 47 -2.67 -0.97 -15.64
N GLN A 48 -2.82 0.24 -15.09
CA GLN A 48 -4.06 0.65 -14.42
C GLN A 48 -5.27 0.53 -15.35
N THR A 49 -5.17 1.08 -16.58
CA THR A 49 -6.24 0.98 -17.59
C THR A 49 -6.61 -0.48 -17.90
N ARG A 50 -5.61 -1.37 -17.96
CA ARG A 50 -5.82 -2.80 -18.15
C ARG A 50 -6.57 -3.41 -16.97
N MET A 51 -6.16 -3.13 -15.73
CA MET A 51 -6.81 -3.65 -14.53
C MET A 51 -8.26 -3.18 -14.42
N GLU A 52 -8.54 -1.91 -14.71
CA GLU A 52 -9.90 -1.35 -14.76
C GLU A 52 -10.76 -2.08 -15.80
N LYS A 53 -10.20 -2.35 -17.00
CA LYS A 53 -10.91 -3.10 -18.05
C LYS A 53 -11.29 -4.53 -17.63
N PHE A 54 -10.49 -5.16 -16.77
CA PHE A 54 -10.76 -6.49 -16.23
C PHE A 54 -11.63 -6.47 -14.98
N GLY A 55 -12.10 -5.30 -14.54
CA GLY A 55 -12.94 -5.17 -13.35
C GLY A 55 -12.20 -5.42 -12.04
N ILE A 56 -10.88 -5.26 -12.03
CA ILE A 56 -10.08 -5.36 -10.80
C ILE A 56 -10.33 -4.14 -9.93
N GLU A 57 -10.46 -4.36 -8.62
CA GLU A 57 -10.67 -3.28 -7.66
C GLU A 57 -9.41 -2.42 -7.52
N ILE A 58 -9.54 -1.12 -7.81
CA ILE A 58 -8.48 -0.14 -7.65
C ILE A 58 -8.69 0.61 -6.33
N LEU A 59 -7.88 0.29 -5.32
CA LEU A 59 -7.95 0.92 -4.00
C LEU A 59 -7.40 2.36 -4.01
N LYS A 60 -6.42 2.62 -4.89
CA LYS A 60 -5.83 3.95 -5.10
C LYS A 60 -5.30 4.06 -6.51
N ARG A 61 -5.66 5.14 -7.21
CA ARG A 61 -5.23 5.41 -8.59
C ARG A 61 -3.91 6.17 -8.66
N VAL A 62 -3.20 6.08 -9.78
CA VAL A 62 -2.08 7.00 -10.10
C VAL A 62 -2.54 8.46 -9.96
N ASP A 63 -1.63 9.33 -9.51
CA ASP A 63 -1.84 10.77 -9.25
C ASP A 63 -2.85 11.14 -8.16
N VAL A 64 -3.47 10.15 -7.50
CA VAL A 64 -4.29 10.36 -6.30
C VAL A 64 -3.43 10.23 -5.05
N VAL A 65 -3.70 11.04 -4.03
CA VAL A 65 -3.15 10.85 -2.68
C VAL A 65 -4.12 10.01 -1.86
N ALA A 66 -3.62 9.13 -1.02
CA ALA A 66 -4.47 8.28 -0.20
C ALA A 66 -4.73 8.93 1.16
N ALA A 67 -5.97 8.85 1.63
CA ALA A 67 -6.35 9.25 2.97
C ALA A 67 -6.00 8.13 3.97
N PHE A 68 -5.76 8.51 5.23
CA PHE A 68 -5.42 7.57 6.30
C PHE A 68 -6.57 6.60 6.65
N ASP A 69 -7.82 6.99 6.45
CA ASP A 69 -9.00 6.15 6.64
C ASP A 69 -9.40 5.35 5.37
N SER A 70 -8.54 5.34 4.35
CA SER A 70 -8.81 4.62 3.11
C SER A 70 -8.29 3.18 3.16
N PRO A 71 -8.83 2.26 2.34
CA PRO A 71 -8.29 0.91 2.18
C PRO A 71 -6.79 0.86 1.84
N THR A 72 -6.23 1.96 1.32
CA THR A 72 -4.80 2.09 1.07
C THR A 72 -3.97 2.11 2.35
N ALA A 73 -4.47 2.69 3.44
CA ALA A 73 -3.73 2.72 4.70
C ALA A 73 -3.47 1.29 5.25
N TYR A 74 -4.37 0.35 4.96
CA TYR A 74 -4.17 -1.07 5.27
C TYR A 74 -2.96 -1.67 4.54
N ALA A 75 -2.69 -1.21 3.31
CA ALA A 75 -1.50 -1.59 2.55
C ALA A 75 -0.19 -1.18 3.24
N PHE A 76 -0.24 -0.26 4.21
CA PHE A 76 0.92 0.19 5.00
C PHE A 76 0.82 -0.24 6.47
N GLY A 77 -0.09 -1.16 6.83
CA GLY A 77 -0.26 -1.61 8.22
C GLY A 77 -0.83 -0.53 9.16
N LEU A 78 -1.49 0.49 8.60
CA LEU A 78 -2.01 1.64 9.32
C LEU A 78 -3.53 1.54 9.55
N SER A 79 -4.06 0.33 9.77
CA SER A 79 -5.48 0.17 10.09
C SER A 79 -5.79 0.74 11.48
N THR A 80 -7.04 1.18 11.69
CA THR A 80 -7.51 1.66 13.00
C THR A 80 -7.24 0.65 14.11
N ASP A 81 -7.43 -0.64 13.82
CA ASP A 81 -7.21 -1.73 14.76
C ASP A 81 -5.71 -1.91 15.10
N ALA A 82 -4.83 -1.73 14.11
CA ALA A 82 -3.39 -1.85 14.29
C ALA A 82 -2.80 -0.68 15.08
N VAL A 83 -3.29 0.53 14.84
CA VAL A 83 -2.71 1.76 15.44
C VAL A 83 -3.33 2.12 16.79
N GLY A 84 -4.52 1.60 17.10
CA GLY A 84 -5.23 1.87 18.34
C GLY A 84 -5.40 3.37 18.59
N ASP A 85 -4.97 3.84 19.76
CA ASP A 85 -5.07 5.25 20.14
C ASP A 85 -4.05 6.17 19.41
N ASN A 86 -3.09 5.62 18.65
CA ASN A 86 -2.04 6.39 17.96
C ASN A 86 -2.48 6.97 16.60
N MET A 87 -3.76 7.28 16.43
CA MET A 87 -4.34 7.78 15.18
C MET A 87 -3.59 9.00 14.60
N THR A 88 -3.13 9.90 15.47
CA THR A 88 -2.35 11.08 15.05
C THR A 88 -1.02 10.69 14.40
N GLU A 89 -0.30 9.74 14.99
CA GLU A 89 0.99 9.29 14.47
C GLU A 89 0.79 8.55 13.15
N ALA A 90 -0.21 7.68 13.08
CA ALA A 90 -0.54 6.95 11.87
C ALA A 90 -0.93 7.90 10.71
N ASN A 91 -1.70 8.95 10.99
CA ASN A 91 -2.00 9.98 10.01
C ASN A 91 -0.74 10.76 9.58
N ASN A 92 0.19 11.04 10.49
CA ASN A 92 1.47 11.67 10.16
C ASN A 92 2.34 10.78 9.27
N ILE A 93 2.38 9.47 9.54
CA ILE A 93 3.05 8.48 8.69
C ILE A 93 2.42 8.52 7.30
N MET A 94 1.09 8.41 7.19
CA MET A 94 0.40 8.42 5.89
C MET A 94 0.68 9.71 5.11
N ASN A 95 0.72 10.86 5.79
CA ASN A 95 1.12 12.13 5.18
C ASN A 95 2.58 12.11 4.71
N GLY A 96 3.48 11.49 5.48
CA GLY A 96 4.86 11.24 5.10
C GLY A 96 4.96 10.37 3.83
N VAL A 97 4.28 9.22 3.82
CA VAL A 97 4.25 8.31 2.66
C VAL A 97 3.72 9.04 1.43
N ASN A 98 2.62 9.80 1.54
CA ASN A 98 2.09 10.62 0.43
C ASN A 98 3.14 11.59 -0.15
N ARG A 99 3.92 12.25 0.71
CA ARG A 99 5.00 13.17 0.30
C ARG A 99 6.21 12.45 -0.30
N SER A 100 6.43 11.19 0.08
CA SER A 100 7.51 10.34 -0.44
C SER A 100 7.25 9.79 -1.84
N GLY A 101 6.07 10.08 -2.42
CA GLY A 101 5.79 9.81 -3.83
C GLY A 101 4.71 8.78 -4.10
N LEU A 102 3.73 8.58 -3.19
CA LEU A 102 2.57 7.70 -3.46
C LEU A 102 1.87 8.01 -4.79
N ASN A 103 1.93 9.25 -5.27
CA ASN A 103 1.28 9.68 -6.50
C ASN A 103 1.79 8.94 -7.75
N ILE A 104 2.98 8.32 -7.73
CA ILE A 104 3.58 7.71 -8.93
C ILE A 104 3.20 6.23 -9.16
N PHE A 105 2.41 5.63 -8.26
CA PHE A 105 1.96 4.24 -8.36
C PHE A 105 0.47 4.11 -8.06
N PHE A 106 -0.08 2.91 -8.25
CA PHE A 106 -1.46 2.60 -7.88
C PHE A 106 -1.52 1.30 -7.09
N ILE A 107 -2.63 1.09 -6.38
CA ILE A 107 -2.84 -0.06 -5.51
C ILE A 107 -4.12 -0.77 -5.93
N ILE A 108 -4.05 -2.08 -5.98
CA ILE A 108 -5.18 -2.98 -6.27
C ILE A 108 -5.40 -3.98 -5.15
N ALA A 109 -6.62 -4.49 -5.07
CA ALA A 109 -6.95 -5.66 -4.27
C ALA A 109 -7.27 -6.84 -5.19
N ASP A 110 -6.84 -8.04 -4.79
CA ASP A 110 -7.39 -9.28 -5.34
C ASP A 110 -8.71 -9.66 -4.63
N PRO A 111 -9.46 -10.67 -5.12
CA PRO A 111 -10.72 -11.08 -4.50
C PRO A 111 -10.60 -11.58 -3.06
N ASP A 112 -9.40 -11.98 -2.63
CA ASP A 112 -9.12 -12.44 -1.27
C ASP A 112 -8.71 -11.27 -0.35
N GLY A 113 -8.63 -10.05 -0.88
CA GLY A 113 -8.24 -8.84 -0.16
C GLY A 113 -6.73 -8.65 -0.01
N ASN A 114 -5.91 -9.43 -0.73
CA ASN A 114 -4.48 -9.17 -0.79
C ASN A 114 -4.21 -7.91 -1.58
N VAL A 115 -3.27 -7.11 -1.08
CA VAL A 115 -2.96 -5.81 -1.66
C VAL A 115 -1.69 -5.88 -2.52
N LEU A 116 -1.78 -5.35 -3.74
CA LEU A 116 -0.63 -5.21 -4.62
C LEU A 116 -0.34 -3.74 -4.92
N GLU A 117 0.92 -3.35 -4.76
CA GLU A 117 1.44 -2.03 -5.12
C GLU A 117 2.10 -2.10 -6.50
N ILE A 118 1.57 -1.34 -7.46
CA ILE A 118 2.01 -1.41 -8.85
C ILE A 118 2.84 -0.18 -9.22
N GLN A 119 4.15 -0.38 -9.38
CA GLN A 119 5.14 0.67 -9.57
C GLN A 119 5.66 0.70 -11.02
N GLN A 120 5.96 1.90 -11.51
CA GLN A 120 6.59 2.09 -12.82
C GLN A 120 8.04 1.57 -12.84
N GLN A 121 8.41 0.83 -13.87
CA GLN A 121 9.80 0.59 -14.25
C GLN A 121 10.36 1.89 -14.82
N ASN A 122 11.23 2.55 -14.05
CA ASN A 122 11.89 3.80 -14.45
C ASN A 122 13.25 3.53 -15.10
#